data_AF-A0AA43TKN4-F1
#
_entry.id   AF-A0AA43TKN4-F1
#
_cell.length_a   1.000
_cell.length_b   1.000
_cell.length_c   1.000
_cell.angle_alpha   90.00
_cell.angle_beta   90.00
_cell.angle_gamma   90.00
#
_symmetry.space_group_name_H-M   'P 1'
#
loop_
_entity.id
_entity.type
_entity.pdbx_description
1 polymer ?
#
loop_
_entity_poly.entity_id
_entity_poly.type
_entity_poly.pdbx_seq_one_letter_code
_entity_poly.pdbx_strand_id
1 'polypeptide(L)'
;MIASSEEQNPLAQPVDKIEVAVLKTISSRLKEARALTSLAQHEAAQLLSIPTNQLEAWELGINISPIPFRVIEDASKLYDISIDWLFGLTEDWELCPEIRKERNFAAHLQKLFAEVQAKTIAEQIQKDCQIAALSGAVTALSPAIRAIYDAILKLWELNPEFDEMKGGALVIHTLDKADKTAHEATCQMVRHGLLPVEMLQNYPIKEPKLKNGASRG
;
A
#
# COMPACT_ATOMS: atom_id res chain seq x y z
N MET A 1 -23.10 11.18 -86.16
CA MET A 1 -22.66 10.16 -85.19
C MET A 1 -21.39 10.68 -84.55
N ILE A 2 -21.51 11.27 -83.36
CA ILE A 2 -20.37 11.86 -82.63
C ILE A 2 -19.88 10.79 -81.67
N ALA A 3 -18.64 10.35 -81.86
CA ALA A 3 -17.88 9.55 -80.91
C ALA A 3 -16.82 10.47 -80.29
N SER A 4 -16.97 10.77 -79.00
CA SER A 4 -16.00 11.39 -78.07
C SER A 4 -16.77 11.59 -76.76
N SER A 5 -16.34 11.22 -75.56
CA SER A 5 -15.06 10.72 -75.07
C SER A 5 -15.33 10.38 -73.60
N GLU A 6 -15.20 9.12 -73.20
CA GLU A 6 -15.10 8.75 -71.79
C GLU A 6 -13.76 9.29 -71.28
N GLU A 7 -13.80 10.42 -70.57
CA GLU A 7 -12.70 10.91 -69.76
C GLU A 7 -12.43 9.91 -68.63
N GLN A 8 -11.51 8.99 -68.89
CA GLN A 8 -10.88 8.18 -67.85
C GLN A 8 -10.13 9.12 -66.90
N ASN A 9 -10.58 9.20 -65.65
CA ASN A 9 -9.89 9.90 -64.57
C ASN A 9 -8.55 9.19 -64.25
N PRO A 10 -7.37 9.77 -64.56
CA PRO A 10 -6.11 9.02 -64.60
C PRO A 10 -5.38 8.82 -63.25
N LEU A 11 -5.95 9.20 -62.10
CA LEU A 11 -5.20 9.30 -60.84
C LEU A 11 -5.72 8.47 -59.66
N ALA A 12 -6.53 7.43 -59.88
CA ALA A 12 -6.86 6.49 -58.81
C ALA A 12 -5.63 5.61 -58.49
N GLN A 13 -4.75 6.11 -57.63
CA GLN A 13 -3.61 5.33 -57.15
C GLN A 13 -4.09 4.12 -56.33
N PRO A 14 -3.42 2.97 -56.44
CA PRO A 14 -3.76 1.80 -55.65
C PRO A 14 -3.54 2.11 -54.16
N VAL A 15 -4.59 1.93 -53.36
CA VAL A 15 -4.57 2.18 -51.92
C VAL A 15 -3.65 1.16 -51.25
N ASP A 16 -2.53 1.61 -50.67
CA ASP A 16 -1.64 0.74 -49.90
C ASP A 16 -2.31 0.37 -48.57
N LYS A 17 -2.40 -0.93 -48.29
CA LYS A 17 -2.97 -1.47 -47.05
C LYS A 17 -2.17 -1.03 -45.82
N ILE A 18 -0.87 -0.82 -45.98
CA ILE A 18 0.03 -0.39 -44.91
C ILE A 18 -0.29 1.06 -44.52
N GLU A 19 -0.41 1.96 -45.51
CA GLU A 19 -0.78 3.35 -45.27
C GLU A 19 -2.15 3.50 -44.61
N VAL A 20 -3.13 2.69 -45.05
CA VAL A 20 -4.46 2.67 -44.43
C VAL A 20 -4.40 2.24 -42.96
N ALA A 21 -3.56 1.25 -42.63
CA ALA A 21 -3.40 0.82 -41.25
C ALA A 21 -2.78 1.91 -40.38
N VAL A 22 -1.73 2.57 -40.88
CA VAL A 22 -1.08 3.71 -40.18
C VAL A 22 -2.06 4.86 -39.97
N LEU A 23 -2.82 5.22 -41.00
CA LEU A 23 -3.82 6.29 -40.91
C LEU A 23 -4.90 5.97 -39.87
N LYS A 24 -5.36 4.72 -39.78
CA LYS A 24 -6.30 4.31 -38.73
C LYS A 24 -5.73 4.45 -37.32
N THR A 25 -4.45 4.13 -37.14
CA THR A 25 -3.76 4.34 -35.86
C THR A 25 -3.73 5.82 -35.50
N ILE A 26 -3.32 6.68 -36.43
CA ILE A 26 -3.29 8.13 -36.24
C ILE A 26 -4.68 8.68 -35.92
N SER A 27 -5.71 8.26 -36.67
CA SER A 27 -7.12 8.62 -36.42
C SER A 27 -7.55 8.31 -35.00
N SER A 28 -7.27 7.08 -34.53
CA SER A 28 -7.62 6.66 -33.18
C SER A 28 -6.87 7.47 -32.11
N ARG A 29 -5.56 7.68 -32.30
CA ARG A 29 -4.71 8.41 -31.36
C ARG A 29 -5.03 9.91 -31.30
N LEU A 30 -5.42 10.53 -32.42
CA LEU A 30 -5.90 11.92 -32.45
C LEU A 30 -7.17 12.10 -31.61
N LYS A 31 -8.11 11.17 -31.72
CA LYS A 31 -9.33 11.18 -30.91
C LYS A 31 -9.04 11.00 -29.42
N GLU A 32 -8.13 10.08 -29.10
CA GLU A 32 -7.68 9.84 -27.73
C GLU A 32 -6.99 11.09 -27.14
N ALA A 33 -6.07 11.70 -27.89
CA ALA A 33 -5.37 12.92 -27.51
C ALA A 33 -6.34 14.07 -27.16
N ARG A 34 -7.31 14.33 -28.03
CA ARG A 34 -8.33 15.37 -27.80
C ARG A 34 -9.15 15.08 -26.54
N ALA A 35 -9.47 13.80 -26.30
CA ALA A 35 -10.21 13.40 -25.11
C ALA A 35 -9.41 13.63 -23.82
N LEU A 36 -8.10 13.39 -23.84
CA LEU A 36 -7.20 13.66 -22.71
C LEU A 36 -7.14 15.15 -22.36
N THR A 37 -7.17 16.04 -23.37
CA THR A 37 -7.20 17.49 -23.15
C THR A 37 -8.58 18.06 -22.84
N SER A 38 -9.62 17.22 -22.77
CA SER A 38 -11.02 17.64 -22.53
C SER A 38 -11.56 18.69 -23.50
N LEU A 39 -10.99 18.78 -24.71
CA LEU A 39 -11.42 19.76 -25.72
C LEU A 39 -12.64 19.24 -26.50
N ALA A 40 -13.60 20.12 -26.74
CA ALA A 40 -14.69 19.82 -27.65
C ALA A 40 -14.17 19.78 -29.09
N GLN A 41 -14.79 18.96 -29.94
CA GLN A 41 -14.33 18.75 -31.32
C GLN A 41 -14.31 20.04 -32.15
N HIS A 42 -15.29 20.93 -31.94
CA HIS A 42 -15.35 22.21 -32.63
C HIS A 42 -14.24 23.18 -32.16
N GLU A 43 -13.89 23.17 -30.87
CA GLU A 43 -12.81 23.98 -30.30
C GLU A 43 -11.46 23.51 -30.83
N ALA A 44 -11.23 22.20 -30.81
CA ALA A 44 -10.02 21.59 -31.37
C ALA A 44 -9.85 21.92 -32.86
N ALA A 45 -10.92 21.82 -33.65
CA ALA A 45 -10.88 22.17 -35.06
C ALA A 45 -10.54 23.65 -35.30
N GLN A 46 -11.09 24.56 -34.49
CA GLN A 46 -10.75 25.98 -34.54
C GLN A 46 -9.28 26.24 -34.21
N LEU A 47 -8.75 25.60 -33.16
CA LEU A 47 -7.35 25.74 -32.76
C LEU A 47 -6.39 25.18 -33.81
N LEU A 48 -6.76 24.09 -34.48
CA LEU A 48 -6.02 23.50 -35.59
C LEU A 48 -6.25 24.21 -36.94
N SER A 49 -7.09 25.25 -36.97
CA SER A 49 -7.45 25.98 -38.19
C SER A 49 -8.00 25.09 -39.32
N ILE A 50 -8.78 24.07 -38.96
CA ILE A 50 -9.41 23.13 -39.88
C ILE A 50 -10.94 23.14 -39.73
N PRO A 51 -11.69 22.77 -40.77
CA PRO A 51 -13.12 22.53 -40.67
C PRO A 51 -13.46 21.41 -39.66
N THR A 52 -14.50 21.61 -38.83
CA THR A 52 -14.92 20.62 -37.82
C THR A 52 -15.29 19.27 -38.42
N ASN A 53 -15.96 19.26 -39.57
CA ASN A 53 -16.32 18.04 -40.29
C ASN A 53 -15.08 17.26 -40.80
N GLN A 54 -13.98 17.96 -41.08
CA GLN A 54 -12.74 17.34 -41.51
C GLN A 54 -12.03 16.67 -40.33
N LEU A 55 -11.99 17.32 -39.16
CA LEU A 55 -11.48 16.70 -37.94
C LEU A 55 -12.33 15.48 -37.54
N GLU A 56 -13.65 15.55 -37.69
CA GLU A 56 -14.54 14.42 -37.43
C GLU A 56 -14.28 13.23 -38.35
N ALA A 57 -14.15 13.46 -39.66
CA ALA A 57 -13.81 12.41 -40.60
C ALA A 57 -12.47 11.74 -40.25
N TRP A 58 -11.47 12.53 -39.88
CA TRP A 58 -10.16 12.03 -39.46
C TRP A 58 -10.22 11.23 -38.16
N GLU A 59 -10.89 11.71 -37.11
CA GLU A 59 -11.03 10.98 -35.83
C GLU A 59 -11.84 9.68 -35.96
N LEU A 60 -12.79 9.63 -36.89
CA LEU A 60 -13.58 8.43 -37.17
C LEU A 60 -12.88 7.46 -38.13
N GLY A 61 -11.79 7.87 -38.80
CA GLY A 61 -11.11 7.08 -39.83
C GLY A 61 -11.97 6.87 -41.08
N ILE A 62 -12.90 7.79 -41.37
CA ILE A 62 -13.80 7.76 -42.52
C ILE A 62 -13.20 8.64 -43.62
N ASN A 63 -13.31 8.22 -44.89
CA ASN A 63 -12.69 8.90 -46.04
C ASN A 63 -11.18 9.13 -45.79
N ILE A 64 -10.41 8.03 -45.89
CA ILE A 64 -8.97 7.92 -45.61
C ILE A 64 -8.17 8.80 -46.60
N SER A 65 -8.30 10.10 -46.43
CA SER A 65 -7.48 11.12 -47.05
C SER A 65 -6.26 11.32 -46.15
N PRO A 66 -5.05 11.41 -46.72
CA PRO A 66 -3.86 11.62 -45.92
C PRO A 66 -3.96 12.92 -45.12
N ILE A 67 -3.69 12.82 -43.81
CA ILE A 67 -3.68 13.98 -42.92
C ILE A 67 -2.41 14.80 -43.24
N PRO A 68 -2.52 16.12 -43.50
CA PRO A 68 -1.35 16.94 -43.78
C PRO A 68 -0.37 16.95 -42.60
N PHE A 69 0.93 16.85 -42.86
CA PHE A 69 1.96 16.85 -41.80
C PHE A 69 1.89 18.06 -40.88
N ARG A 70 1.52 19.23 -41.42
CA ARG A 70 1.29 20.45 -40.62
C ARG A 70 0.23 20.23 -39.55
N VAL A 71 -0.88 19.57 -39.87
CA VAL A 71 -1.94 19.29 -38.90
C VAL A 71 -1.45 18.34 -37.82
N ILE A 72 -0.62 17.35 -38.17
CA ILE A 72 -0.02 16.42 -37.20
C ILE A 72 0.93 17.17 -36.25
N GLU A 73 1.76 18.08 -36.78
CA GLU A 73 2.63 18.92 -35.98
C GLU A 73 1.83 19.86 -35.05
N ASP A 74 0.82 20.53 -35.59
CA ASP A 74 -0.04 21.43 -34.83
C ASP A 74 -0.84 20.67 -33.75
N ALA A 75 -1.32 19.46 -34.04
CA ALA A 75 -1.98 18.58 -33.08
C ALA A 75 -1.04 18.08 -31.97
N SER A 76 0.20 17.74 -32.32
CA SER A 76 1.23 17.35 -31.34
C SER A 76 1.49 18.46 -30.32
N LYS A 77 1.58 19.72 -30.79
CA LYS A 77 1.77 20.89 -29.92
C LYS A 77 0.50 21.24 -29.14
N LEU A 78 -0.66 21.18 -29.78
CA LEU A 78 -1.94 21.53 -29.17
C LEU A 78 -2.31 20.57 -28.03
N TYR A 79 -2.09 19.27 -28.25
CA TYR A 79 -2.42 18.24 -27.26
C TYR A 79 -1.26 17.86 -26.34
N ASP A 80 -0.08 18.47 -26.51
CA ASP A 80 1.15 18.18 -25.78
C ASP A 80 1.55 16.68 -25.81
N ILE A 81 1.51 16.10 -27.02
CA ILE A 81 1.81 14.69 -27.26
C ILE A 81 2.92 14.48 -28.29
N SER A 82 3.67 13.39 -28.14
CA SER A 82 4.69 12.98 -29.12
C SER A 82 4.08 12.59 -30.46
N ILE A 83 4.72 13.02 -31.55
CA ILE A 83 4.38 12.57 -32.91
C ILE A 83 4.57 11.06 -33.04
N ASP A 84 5.63 10.50 -32.43
CA ASP A 84 5.88 9.05 -32.47
C ASP A 84 4.70 8.26 -31.88
N TRP A 85 4.03 8.82 -30.87
CA TRP A 85 2.84 8.20 -30.26
C TRP A 85 1.62 8.29 -31.17
N LEU A 86 1.42 9.42 -31.85
CA LEU A 86 0.36 9.57 -32.85
C LEU A 86 0.50 8.55 -33.98
N PHE A 87 1.73 8.29 -34.43
CA PHE A 87 2.02 7.26 -35.44
C PHE A 87 2.00 5.83 -34.88
N GLY A 88 1.88 5.64 -33.56
CA GLY A 88 1.89 4.34 -32.91
C GLY A 88 3.27 3.66 -32.89
N LEU A 89 4.36 4.43 -33.00
CA LEU A 89 5.73 3.95 -32.87
C LEU A 89 6.15 3.76 -31.41
N THR A 90 5.45 4.42 -30.49
CA THR A 90 5.64 4.34 -29.04
C THR A 90 4.30 4.37 -28.32
N GLU A 91 4.22 3.73 -27.15
CA GLU A 91 3.07 3.83 -26.24
C GLU A 91 3.17 5.04 -25.30
N ASP A 92 4.33 5.69 -25.25
CA ASP A 92 4.59 6.86 -24.42
C ASP A 92 4.16 8.15 -25.13
N TRP A 93 3.10 8.79 -24.60
CA TRP A 93 2.49 9.97 -25.18
C TRP A 93 3.25 11.26 -24.90
N GLU A 94 4.17 11.30 -23.93
CA GLU A 94 4.79 12.56 -23.50
C GLU A 94 5.66 13.16 -24.61
N LEU A 95 5.45 14.45 -24.90
CA LEU A 95 6.23 15.18 -25.91
C LEU A 95 7.66 15.45 -25.44
N CYS A 96 7.83 15.85 -24.17
CA CYS A 96 9.12 16.26 -23.62
C CYS A 96 9.93 15.06 -23.08
N PRO A 97 11.13 14.76 -23.63
CA PRO A 97 11.96 13.64 -23.18
C PRO A 97 12.41 13.75 -21.72
N GLU A 98 12.61 14.96 -21.21
CA GLU A 98 13.02 15.22 -19.83
C GLU A 98 11.91 14.84 -18.85
N ILE A 99 10.67 15.31 -19.11
CA ILE A 99 9.49 14.94 -18.31
C ILE A 99 9.29 13.43 -18.33
N ARG A 100 9.48 12.80 -19.50
CA ARG A 100 9.42 11.35 -19.64
C ARG A 100 10.43 10.60 -18.78
N LYS A 101 11.68 11.07 -18.76
CA LYS A 101 12.72 10.49 -17.90
C LYS A 101 12.37 10.67 -16.44
N GLU A 102 11.91 11.85 -16.04
CA GLU A 102 11.52 12.17 -14.67
C GLU A 102 10.37 11.29 -14.17
N ARG A 103 9.28 11.15 -14.95
CA ARG A 103 8.15 10.28 -14.62
C ARG A 103 8.59 8.83 -14.48
N ASN A 104 9.35 8.32 -15.45
CA ASN A 104 9.81 6.93 -15.43
C ASN A 104 10.74 6.66 -14.24
N PHE A 105 11.61 7.62 -13.91
CA PHE A 105 12.46 7.54 -12.75
C PHE A 105 11.65 7.55 -11.44
N ALA A 106 10.67 8.45 -11.31
CA ALA A 106 9.79 8.52 -10.15
C ALA A 106 8.98 7.24 -9.96
N ALA A 107 8.39 6.70 -11.03
CA ALA A 107 7.66 5.43 -11.01
C ALA A 107 8.56 4.27 -10.57
N HIS A 108 9.82 4.24 -11.05
CA HIS A 108 10.79 3.25 -10.63
C HIS A 108 11.15 3.38 -9.14
N LEU A 109 11.41 4.60 -8.66
CA LEU A 109 11.68 4.85 -7.24
C LEU A 109 10.50 4.44 -6.36
N GLN A 110 9.28 4.79 -6.75
CA GLN A 110 8.07 4.41 -6.02
C GLN A 110 7.94 2.89 -5.91
N LYS A 111 8.23 2.16 -6.98
CA LYS A 111 8.25 0.69 -6.97
C LYS A 111 9.27 0.14 -5.97
N LEU A 112 10.51 0.65 -5.99
CA LEU A 112 11.55 0.23 -5.06
C LEU A 112 11.15 0.52 -3.60
N PHE A 113 10.60 1.71 -3.33
CA PHE A 113 10.11 2.04 -1.99
C PHE A 113 8.97 1.13 -1.54
N ALA A 114 8.02 0.81 -2.43
CA ALA A 114 6.93 -0.11 -2.12
C ALA A 114 7.45 -1.50 -1.76
N GLU A 115 8.45 -2.02 -2.48
CA GLU A 115 9.09 -3.31 -2.19
C GLU A 115 9.80 -3.32 -0.83
N VAL A 116 10.51 -2.25 -0.50
CA VAL A 116 11.18 -2.10 0.81
C VAL A 116 10.15 -2.01 1.93
N GLN A 117 9.12 -1.16 1.78
CA GLN A 117 8.08 -0.99 2.78
C GLN A 117 7.30 -2.29 3.02
N ALA A 118 6.99 -3.05 1.98
CA ALA A 118 6.32 -4.34 2.12
C ALA A 118 7.10 -5.31 3.02
N LYS A 119 8.44 -5.36 2.88
CA LYS A 119 9.30 -6.18 3.75
C LYS A 119 9.30 -5.67 5.18
N THR A 120 9.47 -4.37 5.37
CA THR A 120 9.47 -3.76 6.71
C THR A 120 8.14 -3.98 7.44
N ILE A 121 7.02 -3.83 6.74
CA ILE A 121 5.68 -4.08 7.32
C ILE A 121 5.53 -5.55 7.72
N ALA A 122 5.97 -6.49 6.88
CA ALA A 122 5.92 -7.91 7.22
C ALA A 122 6.74 -8.25 8.47
N GLU A 123 7.96 -7.71 8.57
CA GLU A 123 8.79 -7.85 9.77
C GLU A 123 8.16 -7.20 11.00
N GLN A 124 7.51 -6.04 10.82
CA GLN A 124 6.84 -5.34 11.90
C GLN A 124 5.65 -6.16 12.43
N ILE A 125 4.81 -6.71 11.54
CA ILE A 125 3.70 -7.57 11.92
C ILE A 125 4.21 -8.78 12.72
N GLN A 126 5.32 -9.40 12.31
CA GLN A 126 5.90 -10.52 13.06
C GLN A 126 6.30 -10.11 14.48
N LYS A 127 6.95 -8.95 14.63
CA LYS A 127 7.33 -8.41 15.94
C LYS A 127 6.11 -8.08 16.78
N ASP A 128 5.07 -7.49 16.20
CA ASP A 128 3.83 -7.17 16.89
C ASP A 128 3.12 -8.44 17.38
N CYS A 129 3.11 -9.51 16.58
CA CYS A 129 2.61 -10.82 17.01
C CYS A 129 3.42 -11.40 18.17
N GLN A 130 4.76 -11.30 18.14
CA GLN A 130 5.62 -11.74 19.25
C GLN A 130 5.34 -10.95 20.53
N ILE A 131 5.20 -9.63 20.42
CA ILE A 131 4.85 -8.75 21.54
C ILE A 131 3.48 -9.13 22.10
N ALA A 132 2.48 -9.36 21.24
CA ALA A 132 1.14 -9.78 21.66
C ALA A 132 1.17 -11.13 22.40
N ALA A 133 1.94 -12.11 21.91
CA ALA A 133 2.10 -13.41 22.55
C ALA A 133 2.78 -13.29 23.92
N LEU A 134 3.84 -12.49 24.05
CA LEU A 134 4.51 -12.22 25.32
C LEU A 134 3.58 -11.52 26.32
N SER A 135 2.83 -10.52 25.85
CA SER A 135 1.85 -9.79 26.66
C SER A 135 0.75 -10.71 27.20
N GLY A 136 0.24 -11.61 26.35
CA GLY A 136 -0.71 -12.64 26.75
C GLY A 136 -0.12 -13.62 27.78
N ALA A 137 1.12 -14.08 27.59
CA ALA A 137 1.78 -15.00 28.51
C ALA A 137 2.00 -14.39 29.89
N VAL A 138 2.45 -13.14 29.98
CA VAL A 138 2.63 -12.43 31.26
C VAL A 138 1.29 -12.18 31.94
N THR A 139 0.26 -11.80 31.17
CA THR A 139 -1.12 -11.64 31.67
C THR A 139 -1.67 -12.94 32.26
N ALA A 140 -1.34 -14.10 31.68
CA ALA A 140 -1.76 -15.41 32.19
C ALA A 140 -0.91 -15.91 33.38
N LEU A 141 0.37 -15.55 33.44
CA LEU A 141 1.28 -15.99 34.50
C LEU A 141 0.93 -15.39 35.86
N SER A 142 0.56 -14.11 35.90
CA SER A 142 0.21 -13.40 37.14
C SER A 142 -0.93 -14.07 37.94
N PRO A 143 -2.11 -14.38 37.36
CA PRO A 143 -3.17 -15.09 38.09
C PRO A 143 -2.80 -16.54 38.45
N ALA A 144 -1.94 -17.20 37.66
CA ALA A 144 -1.48 -18.56 37.97
C ALA A 144 -0.59 -18.60 39.22
N ILE A 145 0.36 -17.66 39.35
CA ILE A 145 1.20 -17.53 40.56
C ILE A 145 0.32 -17.22 41.77
N ARG A 146 -0.69 -16.36 41.60
CA ARG A 146 -1.65 -16.05 42.67
C ARG A 146 -2.46 -17.26 43.10
N ALA A 147 -2.94 -18.07 42.17
CA ALA A 147 -3.68 -19.30 42.50
C ALA A 147 -2.80 -20.30 43.30
N ILE A 148 -1.50 -20.38 42.98
CA ILE A 148 -0.54 -21.18 43.75
C ILE A 148 -0.39 -20.61 45.17
N TYR A 149 -0.30 -19.29 45.30
CA TYR A 149 -0.23 -18.61 46.60
C TYR A 149 -1.47 -18.86 47.46
N ASP A 150 -2.66 -18.69 46.90
CA ASP A 150 -3.93 -18.94 47.60
C ASP A 150 -4.07 -20.42 48.01
N ALA A 151 -3.60 -21.36 47.19
CA ALA A 151 -3.60 -22.78 47.51
C ALA A 151 -2.65 -23.12 48.67
N ILE A 152 -1.47 -22.50 48.71
CA ILE A 152 -0.51 -22.66 49.81
C ILE A 152 -1.05 -22.04 51.09
N LEU A 153 -1.69 -20.88 51.02
CA LEU A 153 -2.36 -20.28 52.19
C LEU A 153 -3.45 -21.19 52.77
N LYS A 154 -4.29 -21.78 51.92
CA LYS A 154 -5.31 -22.77 52.38
C LYS A 154 -4.67 -24.00 53.01
N LEU A 155 -3.56 -24.48 52.46
CA LEU A 155 -2.82 -25.60 53.03
C LEU A 155 -2.28 -25.25 54.44
N TRP A 156 -1.87 -24.00 54.64
CA TRP A 156 -1.45 -23.44 55.92
C TRP A 156 -2.58 -23.39 56.94
N GLU A 157 -3.78 -22.96 56.54
CA GLU A 157 -4.97 -22.96 57.39
C GLU A 157 -5.35 -24.37 57.89
N LEU A 158 -5.12 -25.38 57.05
CA LEU A 158 -5.42 -26.78 57.37
C LEU A 158 -4.31 -27.46 58.17
N ASN A 159 -3.07 -26.97 58.11
CA ASN A 159 -1.91 -27.57 58.78
C ASN A 159 -1.11 -26.51 59.56
N PRO A 160 -1.42 -26.28 60.84
CA PRO A 160 -0.72 -25.31 61.68
C PRO A 160 0.78 -25.59 61.88
N GLU A 161 1.20 -26.86 61.72
CA GLU A 161 2.61 -27.30 61.84
C GLU A 161 3.44 -27.09 60.55
N PHE A 162 2.85 -26.51 59.50
CA PHE A 162 3.53 -26.33 58.22
C PHE A 162 4.80 -25.45 58.33
N ASP A 163 4.82 -24.52 59.28
CA ASP A 163 6.01 -23.69 59.56
C ASP A 163 7.18 -24.48 60.13
N GLU A 164 6.91 -25.57 60.84
CA GLU A 164 7.94 -26.45 61.40
C GLU A 164 8.30 -27.60 60.44
N MET A 165 7.59 -27.71 59.31
CA MET A 165 7.79 -28.75 58.33
C MET A 165 9.04 -28.50 57.49
N LYS A 166 9.87 -29.55 57.31
CA LYS A 166 11.08 -29.47 56.46
C LYS A 166 10.71 -29.06 55.04
N GLY A 167 11.20 -27.90 54.60
CA GLY A 167 10.99 -27.37 53.26
C GLY A 167 9.88 -26.32 53.13
N GLY A 168 9.07 -26.08 54.17
CA GLY A 168 8.00 -25.05 54.15
C GLY A 168 8.56 -23.65 53.89
N ALA A 169 9.62 -23.26 54.60
CA ALA A 169 10.31 -21.99 54.39
C ALA A 169 10.90 -21.83 52.97
N LEU A 170 11.37 -22.92 52.36
CA LEU A 170 11.90 -22.90 50.99
C LEU A 170 10.78 -22.63 49.97
N VAL A 171 9.62 -23.27 50.13
CA VAL A 171 8.45 -23.07 49.26
C VAL A 171 8.00 -21.62 49.30
N ILE A 172 7.86 -21.05 50.51
CA ILE A 172 7.46 -19.64 50.70
C ILE A 172 8.45 -18.70 50.01
N HIS A 173 9.75 -18.88 50.25
CA HIS A 173 10.77 -18.03 49.65
C HIS A 173 10.78 -18.12 48.11
N THR A 174 10.63 -19.33 47.55
CA THR A 174 10.57 -19.50 46.09
C THR A 174 9.35 -18.85 45.47
N LEU A 175 8.23 -18.84 46.19
CA LEU A 175 6.97 -18.25 45.73
C LEU A 175 6.98 -16.72 45.81
N ASP A 176 7.48 -16.15 46.90
CA ASP A 176 7.68 -14.70 47.04
C ASP A 176 8.64 -14.17 45.96
N LYS A 177 9.70 -14.92 45.66
CA LYS A 177 10.61 -14.60 44.55
C LYS A 177 9.89 -14.65 43.19
N ALA A 178 9.06 -15.66 42.95
CA ALA A 178 8.31 -15.78 41.70
C ALA A 178 7.29 -14.64 41.52
N ASP A 179 6.59 -14.26 42.60
CA ASP A 179 5.60 -13.18 42.60
C ASP A 179 6.24 -11.82 42.33
N LYS A 180 7.35 -11.51 43.02
CA LYS A 180 8.14 -10.28 42.77
C LYS A 180 8.63 -10.19 41.34
N THR A 181 9.14 -11.29 40.78
CA THR A 181 9.64 -11.32 39.40
C THR A 181 8.51 -11.12 38.38
N ALA A 182 7.33 -11.72 38.62
CA ALA A 182 6.15 -11.52 37.78
C ALA A 182 5.59 -10.09 37.87
N HIS A 183 5.64 -9.49 39.07
CA HIS A 183 5.27 -8.10 39.28
C HIS A 183 6.21 -7.14 38.54
N GLU A 184 7.53 -7.36 38.63
CA GLU A 184 8.54 -6.58 37.91
C GLU A 184 8.35 -6.68 36.39
N ALA A 185 8.11 -7.87 35.86
CA ALA A 185 7.81 -8.07 34.44
C ALA A 185 6.55 -7.31 34.02
N THR A 186 5.48 -7.38 34.82
CA THR A 186 4.22 -6.65 34.55
C THR A 186 4.45 -5.14 34.56
N CYS A 187 5.22 -4.62 35.53
CA CYS A 187 5.58 -3.20 35.60
C CYS A 187 6.37 -2.74 34.37
N GLN A 188 7.33 -3.54 33.91
CA GLN A 188 8.10 -3.24 32.69
C GLN A 188 7.19 -3.18 31.46
N MET A 189 6.26 -4.12 31.33
CA MET A 189 5.33 -4.14 30.19
C MET A 189 4.34 -2.97 30.20
N VAL A 190 3.84 -2.56 31.37
CA VAL A 190 2.99 -1.35 31.51
C VAL A 190 3.79 -0.09 31.18
N ARG A 191 5.04 0.03 31.64
CA ARG A 191 5.92 1.18 31.34
C ARG A 191 6.15 1.37 29.85
N HIS A 192 6.24 0.26 29.10
CA HIS A 192 6.41 0.29 27.64
C HIS A 192 5.07 0.33 26.87
N GLY A 193 3.94 0.48 27.55
CA GLY A 193 2.61 0.60 26.91
C GLY A 193 2.09 -0.71 26.32
N LEU A 194 2.66 -1.86 26.69
CA LEU A 194 2.30 -3.19 26.19
C LEU A 194 1.15 -3.85 26.97
N LEU A 195 0.88 -3.33 28.17
CA LEU A 195 -0.20 -3.78 29.05
C LEU A 195 -0.95 -2.57 29.64
N PRO A 196 -2.25 -2.73 29.94
CA PRO A 196 -3.08 -1.70 30.54
C PRO A 196 -2.71 -1.51 32.03
N VAL A 197 -2.82 -0.26 32.52
CA VAL A 197 -2.35 0.14 33.87
C VAL A 197 -3.14 -0.54 34.99
N GLU A 198 -4.38 -0.96 34.72
CA GLU A 198 -5.28 -1.68 35.61
C GLU A 198 -4.67 -3.01 36.10
N MET A 199 -3.75 -3.61 35.34
CA MET A 199 -3.05 -4.84 35.74
C MET A 199 -2.18 -4.67 37.00
N LEU A 200 -1.76 -3.44 37.31
CA LEU A 200 -1.00 -3.14 38.53
C LEU A 200 -1.89 -3.09 39.78
N GLN A 201 -3.19 -2.80 39.63
CA GLN A 201 -4.15 -2.73 40.73
C GLN A 201 -4.48 -4.10 41.32
N ASN A 202 -4.28 -5.16 40.52
CA ASN A 202 -4.52 -6.54 40.93
C ASN A 202 -3.39 -7.13 41.80
N TYR A 203 -2.30 -6.40 42.07
CA TYR A 203 -1.25 -6.81 43.01
C TYR A 203 -1.46 -6.17 44.39
N PRO A 204 -2.08 -6.87 45.37
CA PRO A 204 -2.06 -6.39 46.73
C PRO A 204 -0.66 -6.57 47.31
N ILE A 205 0.00 -5.46 47.62
CA ILE A 205 1.16 -5.42 48.53
C ILE A 205 0.66 -5.84 49.92
N LYS A 206 0.44 -7.12 50.15
CA LYS A 206 0.25 -7.67 51.49
C LYS A 206 1.31 -8.72 51.68
N GLU A 207 2.42 -8.29 52.27
CA GLU A 207 3.33 -9.19 52.96
C GLU A 207 2.48 -10.13 53.82
N PRO A 208 2.64 -11.46 53.69
CA PRO A 208 2.07 -12.35 54.67
C PRO A 208 2.64 -11.93 56.02
N LYS A 209 1.78 -11.41 56.90
CA LYS A 209 2.15 -11.17 58.29
C LYS A 209 2.45 -12.53 58.89
N LEU A 210 3.72 -12.93 58.83
CA LEU A 210 4.26 -13.94 59.73
C LEU A 210 3.84 -13.48 61.12
N LYS A 211 2.94 -14.24 61.76
CA LYS A 211 2.65 -14.03 63.17
C LYS A 211 3.98 -14.27 63.87
N ASN A 212 4.67 -13.19 64.25
CA ASN A 212 5.74 -13.25 65.23
C ASN A 212 5.14 -13.65 66.58
N GLY A 213 4.80 -14.94 66.69
CA GLY A 213 4.49 -15.63 67.92
C GLY A 213 5.76 -16.29 68.42
N ALA A 214 6.73 -15.49 68.87
CA ALA A 214 7.82 -15.99 69.69
C ALA A 214 8.14 -14.96 70.75
N SER A 215 7.34 -15.01 71.81
CA SER A 215 7.78 -14.72 73.17
C SER A 215 9.20 -15.27 73.36
N ARG A 216 10.16 -14.38 73.60
CA ARG A 216 11.46 -14.71 74.19
C ARG A 216 11.85 -13.58 75.13
N GLY A 217 11.93 -13.92 76.42
CA GLY A 217 12.61 -13.15 77.47
C GLY A 217 11.68 -12.29 78.29
#